data_AF-A0A7C8ERE6-F1
#
_entry.id   AF-A0A7C8ERE6-F1
#
_cell.length_a   1.000
_cell.length_b   1.000
_cell.length_c   1.000
_cell.angle_alpha   90.00
_cell.angle_beta   90.00
_cell.angle_gamma   90.00
#
_symmetry.space_group_name_H-M   'P 1'
#
loop_
_entity.id
_entity.type
_entity.pdbx_description
1 polymer ?
#
loop_
_entity_poly.entity_id
_entity_poly.type
_entity_poly.pdbx_seq_one_letter_code
_entity_poly.pdbx_strand_id
1 'polypeptide(L)'
;RGISVEDCAQISRIAGDLLDAADLIQVPYHLEVSSPGIDRPLRKPEHFQKYIGNIIEARTISPIENRRNFRGELKQASSEGVVIECEAGSYSIPMPLIERARLLYFESMKRKAL
;
A
#
# COMPACT_ATOMS: atom_id res chain seq x y z
N ARG A 1 -6.57 3.28 -12.52
CA ARG A 1 -7.99 3.69 -12.60
C ARG A 1 -8.51 3.66 -11.16
N GLY A 2 -8.95 4.80 -10.62
CA GLY A 2 -9.38 4.89 -9.22
C GLY A 2 -10.79 4.33 -9.01
N ILE A 3 -11.20 4.24 -7.75
CA ILE A 3 -12.58 4.00 -7.33
C ILE A 3 -13.28 5.37 -7.27
N SER A 4 -14.44 5.49 -7.89
CA SER A 4 -15.25 6.71 -7.85
C SER A 4 -16.11 6.78 -6.57
N VAL A 5 -16.70 7.94 -6.29
CA VAL A 5 -17.64 8.08 -5.18
C VAL A 5 -18.92 7.27 -5.46
N GLU A 6 -19.31 7.18 -6.74
CA GLU A 6 -20.45 6.40 -7.21
C GLU A 6 -20.25 4.90 -6.95
N ASP A 7 -19.02 4.39 -7.17
CA ASP A 7 -18.69 2.99 -6.87
C ASP A 7 -18.82 2.70 -5.37
N CYS A 8 -18.30 3.59 -4.50
CA CYS A 8 -18.45 3.45 -3.05
C CYS A 8 -19.92 3.51 -2.62
N ALA A 9 -20.72 4.41 -3.20
CA ALA A 9 -22.15 4.54 -2.89
C ALA A 9 -22.94 3.30 -3.32
N GLN A 10 -22.61 2.70 -4.48
CA GLN A 10 -23.22 1.46 -4.94
C GLN A 10 -22.93 0.30 -3.99
N ILE A 11 -21.66 0.12 -3.59
CA ILE A 11 -21.27 -0.93 -2.65
C ILE A 11 -21.90 -0.70 -1.28
N SER A 12 -21.98 0.54 -0.80
CA SER A 12 -22.61 0.85 0.48
C SER A 12 -24.08 0.42 0.53
N ARG A 13 -24.84 0.62 -0.55
CA ARG A 13 -26.24 0.17 -0.62
C ARG A 13 -26.35 -1.35 -0.59
N ILE A 14 -25.61 -2.02 -1.47
CA ILE A 14 -25.65 -3.50 -1.57
C ILE A 14 -25.23 -4.14 -0.25
N ALA A 15 -24.16 -3.64 0.38
CA ALA A 15 -23.68 -4.18 1.65
C ALA A 15 -24.68 -3.93 2.79
N GLY A 16 -25.30 -2.74 2.85
CA GLY A 16 -26.36 -2.44 3.82
C GLY A 16 -27.56 -3.38 3.67
N ASP A 17 -28.08 -3.52 2.45
CA ASP A 17 -29.22 -4.39 2.17
C ASP A 17 -28.94 -5.85 2.59
N LEU A 18 -27.71 -6.33 2.37
CA LEU A 18 -27.29 -7.68 2.77
C LEU A 18 -27.15 -7.82 4.29
N LEU A 19 -26.61 -6.80 4.97
CA LEU A 19 -26.48 -6.80 6.43
C LEU A 19 -27.86 -6.81 7.11
N ASP A 20 -28.78 -6.00 6.60
CA ASP A 20 -30.15 -5.91 7.11
C ASP A 20 -30.93 -7.21 6.86
N ALA A 21 -30.81 -7.79 5.66
CA ALA A 21 -31.47 -9.06 5.33
C ALA A 21 -30.96 -10.25 6.15
N ALA A 22 -29.69 -10.22 6.56
CA ALA A 22 -29.07 -11.27 7.35
C ALA A 22 -29.26 -11.10 8.87
N ASP A 23 -29.85 -9.99 9.32
CA ASP A 23 -30.08 -9.64 10.75
C ASP A 23 -28.84 -9.87 11.64
N LEU A 24 -27.65 -9.57 11.12
CA LEU A 24 -26.38 -9.86 11.80
C LEU A 24 -26.06 -8.87 12.93
N ILE A 25 -26.67 -7.69 12.90
CA ILE A 25 -26.37 -6.58 13.83
C ILE A 25 -27.70 -6.09 14.42
N GLN A 26 -27.99 -6.48 15.66
CA GLN A 26 -29.25 -6.19 16.36
C GLN A 26 -29.32 -4.77 16.98
N VAL A 27 -28.31 -3.94 16.73
CA VAL A 27 -28.20 -2.57 17.25
C VAL A 27 -28.08 -1.57 16.10
N PRO A 28 -28.47 -0.31 16.30
CA PRO A 28 -28.24 0.73 15.30
C PRO A 28 -26.75 0.82 14.93
N TYR A 29 -26.46 0.93 13.64
CA TYR A 29 -25.10 0.96 13.13
C TYR A 29 -24.91 2.08 12.09
N HIS A 30 -23.65 2.42 11.82
CA HIS A 30 -23.26 3.27 10.71
C HIS A 30 -22.29 2.51 9.81
N LEU A 31 -22.69 2.30 8.54
CA LEU A 31 -21.85 1.65 7.55
C LEU A 31 -21.05 2.70 6.78
N GLU A 32 -19.73 2.66 6.91
CA GLU A 32 -18.83 3.47 6.08
C GLU A 32 -18.14 2.59 5.04
N VAL A 33 -18.30 2.96 3.76
CA VAL A 33 -17.56 2.37 2.65
C VAL A 33 -16.61 3.41 2.10
N SER A 34 -15.31 3.13 2.17
CA SER A 34 -14.27 3.97 1.63
C SER A 34 -13.45 3.20 0.60
N SER A 35 -12.98 3.91 -0.43
CA SER A 35 -11.89 3.38 -1.23
C SER A 35 -10.60 3.41 -0.40
N PRO A 36 -9.63 2.51 -0.64
CA PRO A 36 -8.36 2.47 0.12
C PRO A 36 -7.50 3.74 0.00
N GLY A 37 -7.95 4.74 -0.77
CA GLY A 37 -7.21 5.95 -1.08
C GLY A 37 -6.06 5.71 -2.05
N ILE A 38 -5.29 6.78 -2.28
CA ILE A 38 -4.01 6.70 -2.99
C ILE A 38 -2.97 6.19 -1.99
N ASP A 39 -2.16 5.22 -2.42
CA ASP A 39 -1.01 4.69 -1.67
C ASP A 39 -0.22 5.78 -0.95
N ARG A 40 0.11 5.56 0.33
CA ARG A 40 0.77 6.59 1.16
C ARG A 40 2.17 6.88 0.62
N PRO A 41 2.52 8.15 0.30
CA PRO A 41 3.86 8.48 -0.16
C PRO A 41 4.89 8.33 0.96
N LEU A 42 6.02 7.73 0.63
CA LEU A 42 7.20 7.59 1.49
C LEU A 42 8.25 8.60 1.01
N ARG A 43 8.70 9.47 1.91
CA ARG A 43 9.59 10.60 1.57
C ARG A 43 10.75 10.75 2.54
N LYS A 44 10.49 10.56 3.83
CA LYS A 44 11.51 10.67 4.88
C LYS A 44 11.95 9.28 5.36
N PRO A 45 13.19 9.10 5.85
CA PRO A 45 13.66 7.81 6.35
C PRO A 45 12.73 7.17 7.39
N GLU A 46 12.13 7.96 8.28
CA GLU A 46 11.24 7.48 9.33
C GLU A 46 9.94 6.89 8.75
N HIS A 47 9.51 7.36 7.56
CA HIS A 47 8.37 6.77 6.87
C HIS A 47 8.71 5.34 6.46
N PHE A 48 9.89 5.10 5.87
CA PHE A 48 10.29 3.76 5.44
C PHE A 48 10.46 2.82 6.65
N GLN A 49 11.12 3.29 7.71
CA GLN A 49 11.30 2.50 8.94
C GLN A 49 9.97 1.99 9.52
N LYS A 50 8.93 2.84 9.54
CA LYS A 50 7.60 2.47 10.04
C LYS A 50 6.95 1.34 9.25
N TYR A 51 7.33 1.16 7.98
CA TYR A 51 6.68 0.21 7.07
C TYR A 51 7.58 -0.94 6.61
N ILE A 52 8.65 -1.24 7.35
CA ILE A 52 9.40 -2.49 7.16
C ILE A 52 8.45 -3.69 7.22
N GLY A 53 8.64 -4.65 6.32
CA GLY A 53 7.78 -5.83 6.12
C GLY A 53 6.53 -5.58 5.27
N ASN A 54 6.32 -4.35 4.78
CA ASN A 54 5.20 -4.04 3.87
C ASN A 54 5.70 -3.94 2.42
N ILE A 55 4.77 -4.06 1.48
CA ILE A 55 5.05 -3.91 0.06
C ILE A 55 5.09 -2.42 -0.29
N ILE A 56 6.18 -2.00 -0.92
CA ILE A 56 6.33 -0.63 -1.42
C ILE A 56 6.65 -0.64 -2.90
N GLU A 57 6.38 0.48 -3.55
CA GLU A 57 6.91 0.80 -4.87
C GLU A 57 7.84 2.01 -4.74
N ALA A 58 9.06 1.88 -5.24
CA ALA A 58 10.05 2.95 -5.30
C ALA A 58 10.52 3.14 -6.74
N ARG A 59 10.64 4.39 -7.17
CA ARG A 59 11.26 4.75 -8.45
C ARG A 59 12.53 5.54 -8.18
N THR A 60 13.59 5.23 -8.89
CA THR A 60 14.89 5.88 -8.75
C THR A 60 15.17 6.89 -9.86
N ILE A 61 15.98 7.90 -9.51
CA ILE A 61 16.43 8.95 -10.43
C ILE A 61 17.28 8.34 -11.54
N SER A 62 18.29 7.55 -11.17
CA SER A 62 19.16 6.78 -12.07
C SER A 62 18.88 5.27 -11.98
N PRO A 63 19.19 4.50 -13.04
CA PRO A 63 19.10 3.04 -12.97
C PRO A 63 20.04 2.47 -11.89
N ILE A 64 19.53 1.51 -11.13
CA ILE A 64 20.32 0.60 -10.29
C ILE A 64 20.14 -0.78 -10.92
N GLU A 65 21.25 -1.43 -11.30
CA GLU A 65 21.23 -2.72 -11.99
C GLU A 65 20.30 -2.73 -13.23
N ASN A 66 20.43 -1.71 -14.09
CA ASN A 66 19.60 -1.51 -15.29
C ASN A 66 18.09 -1.33 -15.05
N ARG A 67 17.67 -1.10 -13.80
CA ARG A 67 16.27 -0.95 -13.40
C ARG A 67 16.03 0.37 -12.66
N ARG A 68 14.85 0.97 -12.88
CA ARG A 68 14.43 2.21 -12.20
C ARG A 68 13.20 2.07 -11.31
N ASN A 69 12.42 1.01 -11.46
CA ASN A 69 11.16 0.83 -10.73
C ASN A 69 11.24 -0.45 -9.91
N PHE A 70 11.24 -0.33 -8.60
CA PHE A 70 11.34 -1.43 -7.64
C PHE A 70 9.98 -1.58 -6.97
N ARG A 71 9.45 -2.80 -6.96
CA ARG A 71 8.20 -3.13 -6.29
C ARG A 71 8.41 -4.45 -5.57
N GLY A 72 8.24 -4.44 -4.26
CA GLY A 72 8.63 -5.54 -3.42
C GLY A 72 8.50 -5.25 -1.93
N GLU A 73 8.90 -6.21 -1.11
CA GLU A 73 8.87 -6.07 0.36
C GLU A 73 10.02 -5.19 0.82
N LEU A 74 9.71 -4.17 1.62
CA LEU A 74 10.73 -3.38 2.31
C LEU A 74 11.35 -4.21 3.45
N LYS A 75 12.55 -4.75 3.27
CA LYS A 75 13.24 -5.57 4.28
C LYS A 75 13.95 -4.73 5.33
N GLN A 76 14.54 -3.62 4.92
CA GLN A 76 15.32 -2.74 5.79
C GLN A 76 15.17 -1.29 5.37
N ALA A 77 15.25 -0.39 6.34
CA ALA A 77 15.26 1.05 6.10
C ALA A 77 16.12 1.76 7.16
N SER A 78 17.02 2.63 6.70
CA SER A 78 17.87 3.48 7.52
C SER A 78 17.89 4.91 6.97
N SER A 79 18.65 5.79 7.61
CA SER A 79 18.94 7.14 7.08
C SER A 79 19.72 7.09 5.76
N GLU A 80 20.48 6.02 5.52
CA GLU A 80 21.33 5.88 4.33
C GLU A 80 20.56 5.34 3.12
N GLY A 81 19.58 4.48 3.34
CA GLY A 81 18.83 3.86 2.26
C GLY A 81 17.84 2.79 2.69
N VAL A 82 17.35 2.04 1.72
CA VAL A 82 16.36 0.98 1.90
C VAL A 82 16.76 -0.28 1.15
N VAL A 83 16.36 -1.44 1.66
CA VAL A 83 16.51 -2.73 0.96
C VAL A 83 15.13 -3.23 0.58
N ILE A 84 14.90 -3.45 -0.71
CA ILE A 84 13.62 -3.92 -1.26
C ILE A 84 13.82 -5.32 -1.88
N GLU A 85 13.12 -6.30 -1.34
CA GLU A 85 13.05 -7.65 -1.88
C GLU A 85 12.02 -7.70 -3.01
N CYS A 86 12.50 -7.78 -4.25
CA CYS A 86 11.67 -7.95 -5.43
C CYS A 86 11.72 -9.41 -5.90
N GLU A 87 10.83 -9.79 -6.83
CA GLU A 87 10.86 -11.14 -7.44
C GLU A 87 12.20 -11.47 -8.13
N ALA A 88 12.90 -10.44 -8.64
CA ALA A 88 14.19 -10.58 -9.31
C ALA A 88 15.39 -10.61 -8.34
N GLY A 89 15.17 -10.40 -7.04
CA GLY A 89 16.20 -10.34 -6.02
C GLY A 89 16.09 -9.12 -5.09
N SER A 90 17.07 -9.01 -4.20
CA SER A 90 17.16 -7.96 -3.19
C SER A 90 17.98 -6.77 -3.69
N TYR A 91 17.40 -5.57 -3.60
CA TYR A 91 18.04 -4.35 -4.09
C TYR A 91 18.24 -3.34 -2.95
N SER A 92 19.49 -2.88 -2.78
CA SER A 92 19.82 -1.78 -1.89
C SER A 92 19.76 -0.45 -2.63
N ILE A 93 18.91 0.46 -2.16
CA ILE A 93 18.63 1.75 -2.79
C ILE A 93 19.00 2.87 -1.81
N PRO A 94 20.05 3.66 -2.11
CA PRO A 94 20.38 4.85 -1.34
C PRO A 94 19.22 5.85 -1.29
N MET A 95 18.99 6.45 -0.12
CA MET A 95 17.90 7.43 0.09
C MET A 95 17.92 8.59 -0.94
N PRO A 96 19.08 9.17 -1.31
CA PRO A 96 19.13 10.25 -2.29
C PRO A 96 18.73 9.86 -3.71
N LEU A 97 18.77 8.56 -4.04
CA LEU A 97 18.42 8.07 -5.38
C LEU A 97 16.92 7.80 -5.53
N ILE A 98 16.14 7.83 -4.45
CA ILE A 98 14.69 7.61 -4.49
C ILE A 98 14.02 8.89 -5.01
N GLU A 99 13.53 8.85 -6.25
CA GLU A 99 12.75 9.93 -6.87
C GLU A 99 11.36 10.03 -6.23
N ARG A 100 10.72 8.88 -6.03
CA ARG A 100 9.41 8.76 -5.38
C ARG A 100 9.23 7.35 -4.84
N ALA A 101 8.54 7.24 -3.71
CA ALA A 101 8.14 5.95 -3.17
C ALA A 101 6.74 6.03 -2.56
N ARG A 102 6.05 4.89 -2.55
CA ARG A 102 4.71 4.76 -1.98
C ARG A 102 4.49 3.38 -1.36
N LEU A 103 3.68 3.34 -0.31
CA LEU A 103 3.26 2.12 0.36
C LEU A 103 2.06 1.52 -0.36
N LEU A 104 2.16 0.26 -0.79
CA LEU A 104 1.07 -0.47 -1.43
C LEU A 104 0.26 -1.20 -0.35
N TYR A 105 -0.75 -0.52 0.20
CA TYR A 105 -1.53 -1.03 1.35
C TYR A 105 -2.19 -2.38 1.06
N PHE A 106 -2.86 -2.51 -0.09
CA PHE A 106 -3.62 -3.72 -0.42
C PHE A 106 -2.71 -4.94 -0.62
N GLU A 107 -1.54 -4.72 -1.24
CA GLU A 107 -0.55 -5.79 -1.44
C GLU A 107 0.08 -6.22 -0.10
N SER A 108 0.31 -5.24 0.78
CA SER A 108 0.79 -5.51 2.14
C SER A 108 -0.23 -6.30 2.96
N MET A 109 -1.53 -6.03 2.81
CA MET A 109 -2.59 -6.79 3.48
C MET A 109 -2.73 -8.20 2.92
N LYS A 110 -2.76 -8.36 1.59
CA LYS A 110 -2.82 -9.69 0.94
C LYS A 110 -1.68 -10.60 1.40
N ARG A 111 -0.45 -10.07 1.48
CA ARG A 111 0.72 -10.85 1.89
C ARG A 111 0.68 -11.28 3.36
N LYS A 112 0.09 -10.47 4.25
CA LYS A 112 -0.04 -10.82 5.69
C LYS A 112 -1.21 -11.79 5.96
N ALA A 113 -2.15 -11.91 5.03
CA ALA A 113 -3.27 -12.84 5.12
C ALA A 113 -2.93 -14.23 4.55
N LEU A 114 -1.72 -14.41 4.00
CA LEU A 114 -1.11 -15.66 3.56
C LEU A 114 -0.09 -16.12 4.62
#